data_AF-A0A7S1PA42-F1
#
_entry.id   AF-A0A7S1PA42-F1
#
_cell.length_a   1.000
_cell.length_b   1.000
_cell.length_c   1.000
_cell.angle_alpha   90.00
_cell.angle_beta   90.00
_cell.angle_gamma   90.00
#
_symmetry.space_group_name_H-M   'P 1'
#
loop_
_entity.id
_entity.type
_entity.pdbx_description
1 polymer ?
#
loop_
_entity_poly.entity_id
_entity_poly.type
_entity_poly.pdbx_seq_one_letter_code
_entity_poly.pdbx_strand_id
1 'polypeptide(L)'
;AAGWLQSIREPEKLKSESDVYGVWSFVYQRRKPFHPFRLHELLSKYWVVQEHDDDDENNQGDEGGDGRTSDEKEKEKESTVKMEDLDWVRETMANRKKGVMAPVLRSKGYAWLASRPDSIMWSQAGLYLAMTSAGIWLCDTPEEMWPTAFLEGEIREKVRAEIQKDFEDRVGDKRQEIVFIGQLTGHKEALEAALDECLLTDAEFEQYMEKQGDVTLFMKKLDSAEDEYEDPWVAHIPPLQLVIEEEDEGDDEGQQKEVSV
;
A
#
# COMPACT_ATOMS: atom_id res chain seq x y z
N ALA A 1 6.40 3.65 43.14
CA ALA A 1 5.96 4.52 42.02
C ALA A 1 5.32 3.63 40.96
N ALA A 2 4.46 4.17 40.08
CA ALA A 2 3.92 3.38 38.98
C ALA A 2 5.06 2.87 38.08
N GLY A 3 4.98 1.61 37.63
CA GLY A 3 6.08 0.93 36.92
C GLY A 3 6.56 1.68 35.68
N TRP A 4 5.67 2.36 34.95
CA TRP A 4 6.00 3.17 33.77
C TRP A 4 6.89 4.39 34.08
N LEU A 5 6.75 4.97 35.28
CA LEU A 5 7.56 6.11 35.70
C LEU A 5 8.97 5.67 36.09
N GLN A 6 9.11 4.43 36.55
CA GLN A 6 10.40 3.83 36.90
C GLN A 6 11.18 3.41 35.66
N SER A 7 10.51 2.90 34.61
CA SER A 7 11.14 2.62 33.31
C SER A 7 11.68 3.87 32.61
N ILE A 8 11.00 5.01 32.76
CA ILE A 8 11.50 6.29 32.21
C ILE A 8 12.76 6.77 32.95
N ARG A 9 12.84 6.51 34.26
CA ARG A 9 13.94 6.99 35.12
C ARG A 9 15.18 6.12 35.09
N GLU A 10 15.04 4.85 34.73
CA GLU A 10 16.14 3.86 34.73
C GLU A 10 16.17 3.10 33.38
N PRO A 11 16.41 3.80 32.25
CA PRO A 11 16.35 3.19 30.93
C PRO A 11 17.41 2.09 30.74
N GLU A 12 18.57 2.18 31.39
CA GLU A 12 19.59 1.12 31.38
C GLU A 12 19.16 -0.20 32.04
N LYS A 13 18.05 -0.23 32.79
CA LYS A 13 17.49 -1.46 33.38
C LYS A 13 16.36 -2.07 32.56
N LEU A 14 15.97 -1.42 31.45
CA LEU A 14 14.99 -1.97 30.52
C LEU A 14 15.61 -3.14 29.77
N LYS A 15 15.08 -4.34 30.03
CA LYS A 15 15.32 -5.50 29.17
C LYS A 15 14.53 -5.33 27.87
N SER A 16 15.03 -5.90 26.78
CA SER A 16 14.34 -5.82 25.49
C SER A 16 12.94 -6.44 25.57
N GLU A 17 11.99 -5.97 24.75
CA GLU A 17 10.64 -6.55 24.68
C GLU A 17 10.68 -8.05 24.34
N SER A 18 11.69 -8.48 23.57
CA SER A 18 11.94 -9.87 23.26
C SER A 18 12.27 -10.70 24.50
N ASP A 19 13.14 -10.18 25.39
CA ASP A 19 13.56 -10.88 26.61
C ASP A 19 12.46 -10.97 27.67
N VAL A 20 11.51 -10.04 27.65
CA VAL A 20 10.48 -9.92 28.69
C VAL A 20 9.13 -10.49 28.24
N TYR A 21 8.74 -10.25 26.99
CA TYR A 21 7.41 -10.56 26.46
C TYR A 21 7.44 -11.54 25.28
N GLY A 22 8.63 -11.97 24.83
CA GLY A 22 8.77 -12.87 23.68
C GLY A 22 8.34 -12.22 22.36
N VAL A 23 8.39 -10.88 22.28
CA VAL A 23 8.05 -10.13 21.07
C VAL A 23 9.30 -10.00 20.19
N TRP A 24 9.21 -10.52 18.97
CA TRP A 24 10.27 -10.49 17.97
C TRP A 24 9.82 -9.67 16.78
N SER A 25 10.80 -9.18 16.02
CA SER A 25 10.56 -8.57 14.72
C SER A 25 11.45 -9.18 13.65
N PHE A 26 10.96 -9.18 12.42
CA PHE A 26 11.77 -9.46 11.23
C PHE A 26 11.26 -8.63 10.06
N VAL A 27 12.12 -8.44 9.06
CA VAL A 27 11.77 -7.74 7.82
C VAL A 27 11.64 -8.78 6.72
N TYR A 28 10.47 -8.82 6.08
CA TYR A 28 10.25 -9.55 4.85
C TYR A 28 10.69 -8.68 3.67
N GLN A 29 11.65 -9.18 2.90
CA GLN A 29 12.18 -8.48 1.72
C GLN A 29 12.19 -9.41 0.50
N ARG A 30 11.62 -8.95 -0.61
CA ARG A 30 11.59 -9.68 -1.89
C ARG A 30 11.60 -8.71 -3.08
N ARG A 31 12.17 -9.13 -4.21
CA ARG A 31 12.29 -8.35 -5.45
C ARG A 31 11.33 -8.81 -6.53
N LYS A 32 10.09 -9.11 -6.12
CA LYS A 32 8.99 -9.49 -7.00
C LYS A 32 7.70 -8.88 -6.48
N PRO A 33 6.77 -8.49 -7.36
CA PRO A 33 5.46 -8.01 -6.94
C PRO A 33 4.61 -9.17 -6.41
N PHE A 34 3.67 -8.84 -5.53
CA PHE A 34 2.60 -9.73 -5.14
C PHE A 34 1.56 -9.86 -6.25
N HIS A 35 1.00 -11.05 -6.39
CA HIS A 35 -0.23 -11.26 -7.13
C HIS A 35 -1.41 -10.72 -6.30
N PRO A 36 -2.27 -9.84 -6.85
CA PRO A 36 -3.32 -9.17 -6.07
C PRO A 36 -4.30 -10.15 -5.43
N PHE A 37 -4.84 -11.09 -6.21
CA PHE A 37 -5.77 -12.10 -5.70
C PHE A 37 -5.17 -12.99 -4.60
N ARG A 38 -4.01 -13.63 -4.85
CA ARG A 38 -3.36 -14.51 -3.87
C ARG A 38 -3.00 -13.77 -2.58
N LEU A 39 -2.59 -12.49 -2.68
CA LEU A 39 -2.36 -11.68 -1.50
C LEU A 39 -3.68 -11.45 -0.76
N HIS A 40 -4.71 -10.92 -1.42
CA HIS A 40 -6.02 -10.68 -0.80
C HIS A 40 -6.62 -11.92 -0.14
N GLU A 41 -6.56 -13.08 -0.83
CA GLU A 41 -7.05 -14.36 -0.32
C GLU A 41 -6.31 -14.79 0.95
N LEU A 42 -5.01 -14.52 1.06
CA LEU A 42 -4.25 -14.77 2.28
C LEU A 42 -4.65 -13.80 3.39
N LEU A 43 -4.73 -12.50 3.09
CA LEU A 43 -4.86 -11.46 4.12
C LEU A 43 -6.27 -11.39 4.71
N SER A 44 -7.30 -11.52 3.88
CA SER A 44 -8.72 -11.53 4.30
C SER A 44 -9.04 -12.65 5.30
N LYS A 45 -8.28 -13.76 5.28
CA LYS A 45 -8.39 -14.84 6.26
C LYS A 45 -8.00 -14.40 7.67
N TYR A 46 -7.14 -13.38 7.83
CA TYR A 46 -6.56 -12.99 9.13
C TYR A 46 -6.87 -11.56 9.55
N TRP A 47 -7.14 -10.67 8.62
CA TRP A 47 -7.38 -9.26 8.89
C TRP A 47 -8.63 -8.75 8.19
N VAL A 48 -9.25 -7.75 8.82
CA VAL A 48 -10.20 -6.87 8.16
C VAL A 48 -9.39 -5.93 7.28
N VAL A 49 -9.51 -6.11 5.97
CA VAL A 49 -8.91 -5.21 4.98
C VAL A 49 -9.85 -4.01 4.88
N GLN A 50 -9.35 -2.81 5.16
CA GLN A 50 -10.15 -1.61 4.95
C GLN A 50 -10.21 -1.31 3.45
N GLU A 51 -11.41 -1.43 2.90
CA GLU A 51 -11.80 -0.78 1.65
C GLU A 51 -12.11 0.68 2.04
N HIS A 52 -11.52 1.67 1.36
CA HIS A 52 -11.84 3.05 1.67
C HIS A 52 -13.19 3.34 0.98
N ASP A 53 -14.27 3.39 1.76
CA ASP A 53 -15.57 3.81 1.26
C ASP A 53 -15.43 5.26 0.74
N ASP A 54 -15.66 5.49 -0.55
CA ASP A 54 -15.65 6.81 -1.19
C ASP A 54 -16.82 7.72 -0.73
N ASP A 55 -17.63 7.28 0.25
CA ASP A 55 -18.88 7.94 0.64
C ASP A 55 -18.71 9.18 1.55
N ASP A 56 -17.49 9.50 2.00
CA ASP A 56 -17.25 10.65 2.89
C ASP A 56 -17.12 12.02 2.16
N GLU A 57 -17.20 12.06 0.82
CA GLU A 57 -17.15 13.33 0.07
C GLU A 57 -18.48 14.10 -0.03
N ASN A 58 -19.59 13.57 0.51
CA ASN A 58 -20.90 14.24 0.39
C ASN A 58 -21.32 15.11 1.59
N ASN A 59 -20.45 15.36 2.56
CA ASN A 59 -20.71 16.34 3.62
C ASN A 59 -20.07 17.71 3.29
N GLN A 60 -20.33 18.23 2.09
CA GLN A 60 -20.12 19.65 1.84
C GLN A 60 -21.11 20.43 2.71
N GLY A 61 -20.56 21.09 3.73
CA GLY A 61 -21.29 21.99 4.61
C GLY A 61 -22.00 23.06 3.78
N ASP A 62 -23.32 22.94 3.72
CA ASP A 62 -24.23 23.99 3.27
C ASP A 62 -24.24 25.12 4.31
N GLU A 63 -23.24 25.99 4.26
CA GLU A 63 -23.28 27.29 4.94
C GLU A 63 -24.03 28.29 4.06
N GLY A 64 -25.35 28.38 4.22
CA GLY A 64 -26.08 29.53 3.70
C GLY A 64 -27.61 29.48 3.70
N GLY A 65 -28.26 29.93 4.78
CA GLY A 65 -29.53 30.68 4.65
C GLY A 65 -30.69 30.30 5.59
N ASP A 66 -30.96 31.23 6.51
CA ASP A 66 -32.13 31.39 7.39
C ASP A 66 -33.51 31.02 6.80
N GLY A 67 -34.35 30.31 7.57
CA GLY A 67 -35.75 30.07 7.20
C GLY A 67 -36.54 29.02 7.99
N ARG A 68 -36.78 29.27 9.29
CA ARG A 68 -37.94 28.84 10.13
C ARG A 68 -38.84 27.67 9.65
N THR A 69 -38.99 26.70 10.56
CA THR A 69 -40.18 25.89 10.95
C THR A 69 -40.19 24.38 10.64
N SER A 70 -40.57 23.65 11.70
CA SER A 70 -41.29 22.36 11.73
C SER A 70 -40.46 21.13 12.05
N ASP A 71 -40.87 20.47 13.15
CA ASP A 71 -40.46 19.15 13.62
C ASP A 71 -40.20 18.13 12.49
N GLU A 72 -38.94 17.74 12.31
CA GLU A 72 -38.60 16.46 11.68
C GLU A 72 -37.69 15.68 12.63
N LYS A 73 -38.20 14.52 13.06
CA LYS A 73 -37.47 13.53 13.82
C LYS A 73 -36.28 13.07 13.00
N GLU A 74 -35.07 13.42 13.45
CA GLU A 74 -33.85 12.72 13.09
C GLU A 74 -34.04 11.23 13.44
N LYS A 75 -34.31 10.42 12.43
CA LYS A 75 -34.12 8.98 12.54
C LYS A 75 -32.63 8.74 12.41
N GLU A 76 -31.94 8.65 13.55
CA GLU A 76 -30.72 7.86 13.64
C GLU A 76 -31.05 6.48 13.05
N LYS A 77 -30.60 6.23 11.81
CA LYS A 77 -30.59 4.89 11.25
C LYS A 77 -29.50 4.12 11.99
N GLU A 78 -29.82 3.63 13.17
CA GLU A 78 -29.07 2.58 13.83
C GLU A 78 -29.19 1.35 12.91
N SER A 79 -28.24 1.21 11.98
CA SER A 79 -28.11 0.03 11.15
C SER A 79 -27.78 -1.13 12.07
N THR A 80 -28.81 -1.88 12.47
CA THR A 80 -28.61 -3.15 13.16
C THR A 80 -27.98 -4.11 12.16
N VAL A 81 -26.64 -4.19 12.15
CA VAL A 81 -25.89 -5.19 11.41
C VAL A 81 -26.32 -6.56 11.94
N LYS A 82 -26.84 -7.44 11.07
CA LYS A 82 -27.28 -8.75 11.52
C LYS A 82 -26.06 -9.58 11.88
N MET A 83 -26.20 -10.41 12.91
CA MET A 83 -25.10 -11.25 13.39
C MET A 83 -24.65 -12.30 12.35
N GLU A 84 -25.53 -12.63 11.40
CA GLU A 84 -25.30 -13.49 10.23
C GLU A 84 -24.36 -12.81 9.21
N ASP A 85 -24.44 -11.49 9.07
CA ASP A 85 -23.58 -10.68 8.18
C ASP A 85 -22.15 -10.52 8.72
N LEU A 86 -21.89 -10.99 9.96
CA LEU A 86 -20.60 -10.94 10.67
C LEU A 86 -19.94 -12.31 10.82
N ASP A 87 -20.45 -13.35 10.14
CA ASP A 87 -19.87 -14.69 10.25
C ASP A 87 -18.43 -14.74 9.71
N TRP A 88 -18.10 -13.93 8.69
CA TRP A 88 -16.73 -13.76 8.22
C TRP A 88 -15.82 -13.18 9.31
N VAL A 89 -16.29 -12.22 10.12
CA VAL A 89 -15.51 -11.65 11.25
C VAL A 89 -15.21 -12.72 12.29
N ARG A 90 -16.16 -13.62 12.55
CA ARG A 90 -15.94 -14.75 13.49
C ARG A 90 -14.90 -15.72 12.95
N GLU A 91 -14.92 -15.99 11.65
CA GLU A 91 -13.92 -16.83 10.98
C GLU A 91 -12.53 -16.18 11.02
N THR A 92 -12.42 -14.90 10.66
CA THR A 92 -11.18 -14.11 10.79
C THR A 92 -10.66 -14.14 12.23
N MET A 93 -11.53 -13.95 13.23
CA MET A 93 -11.19 -14.05 14.64
C MET A 93 -10.75 -15.46 15.06
N ALA A 94 -11.29 -16.50 14.44
CA ALA A 94 -10.87 -17.89 14.68
C ALA A 94 -9.49 -18.17 14.06
N ASN A 95 -9.24 -17.71 12.84
CA ASN A 95 -7.94 -17.79 12.16
C ASN A 95 -6.87 -16.96 12.90
N ARG A 96 -7.26 -15.88 13.58
CA ARG A 96 -6.36 -15.13 14.46
C ARG A 96 -5.97 -15.85 15.74
N LYS A 97 -6.68 -16.92 16.10
CA LYS A 97 -6.26 -17.84 17.17
C LYS A 97 -5.38 -18.96 16.63
N LYS A 98 -5.44 -19.26 15.34
CA LYS A 98 -4.80 -20.43 14.71
C LYS A 98 -4.42 -20.12 13.26
N GLY A 99 -3.13 -20.10 12.95
CA GLY A 99 -2.65 -19.98 11.59
C GLY A 99 -1.32 -19.23 11.52
N VAL A 100 -0.81 -19.07 10.31
CA VAL A 100 0.56 -18.58 10.09
C VAL A 100 0.73 -17.11 10.48
N MET A 101 -0.29 -16.28 10.27
CA MET A 101 -0.32 -14.85 10.62
C MET A 101 -0.82 -14.57 12.05
N ALA A 102 -1.33 -15.57 12.77
CA ALA A 102 -1.82 -15.43 14.14
C ALA A 102 -0.83 -14.76 15.12
N PRO A 103 0.49 -15.07 15.12
CA PRO A 103 1.43 -14.46 16.07
C PRO A 103 1.78 -13.01 15.75
N VAL A 104 1.38 -12.47 14.60
CA VAL A 104 1.64 -11.08 14.20
C VAL A 104 0.76 -10.14 15.02
N LEU A 105 1.38 -9.20 15.73
CA LEU A 105 0.70 -8.14 16.46
C LEU A 105 0.53 -6.89 15.60
N ARG A 106 1.61 -6.49 14.92
CA ARG A 106 1.67 -5.33 14.02
C ARG A 106 2.59 -5.60 12.84
N SER A 107 2.34 -4.91 11.74
CA SER A 107 3.29 -4.84 10.62
C SER A 107 3.20 -3.51 9.89
N LYS A 108 4.31 -3.07 9.29
CA LYS A 108 4.39 -1.82 8.55
C LYS A 108 5.44 -1.89 7.46
N GLY A 109 5.24 -1.21 6.33
CA GLY A 109 6.28 -1.10 5.32
C GLY A 109 5.74 -0.75 3.94
N TYR A 110 6.52 -1.10 2.93
CA TYR A 110 6.18 -0.92 1.53
C TYR A 110 5.90 -2.26 0.87
N ALA A 111 4.82 -2.32 0.11
CA ALA A 111 4.45 -3.46 -0.71
C ALA A 111 4.44 -3.08 -2.19
N TRP A 112 4.83 -4.03 -3.02
CA TRP A 112 4.76 -3.93 -4.48
C TRP A 112 3.69 -4.89 -5.00
N LEU A 113 2.66 -4.37 -5.65
CA LEU A 113 1.51 -5.14 -6.13
C LEU A 113 1.50 -5.14 -7.66
N ALA A 114 1.28 -6.28 -8.29
CA ALA A 114 1.38 -6.41 -9.76
C ALA A 114 0.27 -5.65 -10.52
N SER A 115 -0.86 -5.37 -9.87
CA SER A 115 -1.97 -4.59 -10.41
C SER A 115 -1.78 -3.07 -10.29
N ARG A 116 -0.69 -2.60 -9.66
CA ARG A 116 -0.46 -1.18 -9.39
C ARG A 116 0.92 -0.71 -9.83
N PRO A 117 1.01 0.49 -10.44
CA PRO A 117 2.29 1.06 -10.85
C PRO A 117 3.07 1.70 -9.68
N ASP A 118 2.38 2.14 -8.64
CA ASP A 118 2.94 2.83 -7.48
C ASP A 118 3.33 1.87 -6.34
N SER A 119 4.07 2.39 -5.36
CA SER A 119 4.35 1.69 -4.11
C SER A 119 3.15 1.77 -3.17
N ILE A 120 2.93 0.73 -2.35
CA ILE A 120 1.81 0.67 -1.40
C ILE A 120 2.36 0.75 0.03
N MET A 121 1.82 1.64 0.85
CA MET A 121 2.03 1.67 2.29
C MET A 121 1.21 0.57 2.94
N TRP A 122 1.89 -0.44 3.46
CA TRP A 122 1.32 -1.48 4.30
C TRP A 122 1.28 -1.01 5.75
N SER A 123 0.12 -1.04 6.39
CA SER A 123 -0.03 -0.69 7.81
C SER A 123 -1.06 -1.58 8.49
N GLN A 124 -0.60 -2.44 9.40
CA GLN A 124 -1.45 -3.40 10.10
C GLN A 124 -1.27 -3.26 11.61
N ALA A 125 -2.39 -3.21 12.32
CA ALA A 125 -2.41 -3.25 13.77
C ALA A 125 -3.65 -4.01 14.27
N GLY A 126 -3.43 -4.98 15.15
CA GLY A 126 -4.54 -5.81 15.65
C GLY A 126 -5.22 -6.55 14.49
N LEU A 127 -6.54 -6.40 14.34
CA LEU A 127 -7.30 -7.04 13.27
C LEU A 127 -7.31 -6.24 11.96
N TYR A 128 -6.84 -5.00 11.98
CA TYR A 128 -6.99 -4.09 10.86
C TYR A 128 -5.74 -4.07 10.00
N LEU A 129 -5.92 -4.14 8.69
CA LEU A 129 -4.90 -3.88 7.68
C LEU A 129 -5.39 -2.75 6.77
N ALA A 130 -4.55 -1.74 6.60
CA ALA A 130 -4.69 -0.69 5.60
C ALA A 130 -3.56 -0.81 4.59
N MET A 131 -3.91 -0.71 3.31
CA MET A 131 -3.00 -0.65 2.17
C MET A 131 -3.36 0.57 1.35
N THR A 132 -2.52 1.60 1.36
CA THR A 132 -2.77 2.87 0.68
C THR A 132 -1.62 3.21 -0.27
N SER A 133 -1.86 4.03 -1.29
CA SER A 133 -0.77 4.54 -2.13
C SER A 133 0.31 5.23 -1.27
N ALA A 134 1.57 4.96 -1.60
CA ALA A 134 2.74 5.58 -0.97
C ALA A 134 3.60 6.37 -1.97
N GLY A 135 3.06 6.63 -3.16
CA GLY A 135 3.76 7.33 -4.24
C GLY A 135 4.47 6.39 -5.22
N ILE A 136 4.95 6.98 -6.32
CA ILE A 136 5.59 6.27 -7.42
C ILE A 136 7.00 5.82 -7.01
N TRP A 137 7.44 4.67 -7.52
CA TRP A 137 8.81 4.19 -7.33
C TRP A 137 9.82 5.18 -7.92
N LEU A 138 10.98 5.33 -7.28
CA LEU A 138 11.98 6.29 -7.75
C LEU A 138 12.51 5.93 -9.14
N CYS A 139 12.57 4.64 -9.48
CA CYS A 139 12.97 4.20 -10.83
C CYS A 139 12.00 4.62 -11.94
N ASP A 140 10.74 4.90 -11.59
CA ASP A 140 9.72 5.38 -12.52
C ASP A 140 9.48 6.90 -12.36
N THR A 141 10.23 7.56 -11.47
CA THR A 141 10.12 8.98 -11.17
C THR A 141 11.27 9.74 -11.84
N PRO A 142 11.01 10.79 -12.65
CA PRO A 142 12.05 11.69 -13.15
C PRO A 142 12.97 12.20 -12.03
N GLU A 143 14.28 12.30 -12.30
CA GLU A 143 15.29 12.61 -11.28
C GLU A 143 15.08 14.01 -10.65
N GLU A 144 14.42 14.92 -11.37
CA GLU A 144 14.05 16.27 -10.94
C GLU A 144 12.99 16.25 -9.83
N MET A 145 12.27 15.14 -9.66
CA MET A 145 11.28 14.94 -8.60
C MET A 145 11.79 14.05 -7.47
N TRP A 146 13.03 13.57 -7.54
CA TRP A 146 13.63 12.81 -6.45
C TRP A 146 13.83 13.69 -5.20
N PRO A 147 13.91 13.10 -3.99
CA PRO A 147 14.23 13.84 -2.76
C PRO A 147 15.55 14.63 -2.85
N THR A 148 16.47 14.19 -3.72
CA THR A 148 17.75 14.84 -3.99
C THR A 148 17.65 16.11 -4.84
N ALA A 149 16.51 16.38 -5.48
CA ALA A 149 16.34 17.55 -6.35
C ALA A 149 16.45 18.88 -5.60
N PHE A 150 16.07 18.90 -4.31
CA PHE A 150 16.15 20.09 -3.44
C PHE A 150 17.46 20.18 -2.64
N LEU A 151 18.40 19.25 -2.86
CA LEU A 151 19.68 19.20 -2.17
C LEU A 151 20.80 19.73 -3.07
N GLU A 152 21.83 20.31 -2.47
CA GLU A 152 22.97 20.87 -3.21
C GLU A 152 24.31 20.28 -2.75
N GLY A 153 25.30 20.36 -3.63
CA GLY A 153 26.70 20.01 -3.34
C GLY A 153 26.90 18.55 -2.89
N GLU A 154 27.84 18.35 -1.95
CA GLU A 154 28.20 17.01 -1.47
C GLU A 154 27.05 16.24 -0.82
N ILE A 155 26.05 16.94 -0.26
CA ILE A 155 24.91 16.30 0.40
C ILE A 155 24.03 15.60 -0.64
N ARG A 156 23.77 16.26 -1.78
CA ARG A 156 23.02 15.67 -2.90
C ARG A 156 23.66 14.37 -3.37
N GLU A 157 24.96 14.40 -3.62
CA GLU A 157 25.70 13.22 -4.12
C GLU A 157 25.72 12.07 -3.11
N LYS A 158 25.88 12.37 -1.81
CA LYS A 158 25.81 11.34 -0.76
C LYS A 158 24.43 10.68 -0.69
N VAL A 159 23.36 11.47 -0.66
CA VAL A 159 21.99 10.93 -0.59
C VAL A 159 21.66 10.14 -1.87
N ARG A 160 22.05 10.65 -3.04
CA ARG A 160 21.87 9.94 -4.32
C ARG A 160 22.60 8.61 -4.33
N ALA A 161 23.84 8.57 -3.87
CA ALA A 161 24.63 7.35 -3.78
C ALA A 161 24.02 6.33 -2.80
N GLU A 162 23.43 6.77 -1.68
CA GLU A 162 22.71 5.86 -0.77
C GLU A 162 21.43 5.29 -1.43
N ILE A 163 20.62 6.13 -2.08
CA ILE A 163 19.41 5.68 -2.80
C ILE A 163 19.76 4.63 -3.85
N GLN A 164 20.82 4.88 -4.64
CA GLN A 164 21.24 3.97 -5.70
C GLN A 164 21.74 2.61 -5.19
N LYS A 165 22.12 2.46 -3.91
CA LYS A 165 22.47 1.14 -3.35
C LYS A 165 21.27 0.21 -3.25
N ASP A 166 20.06 0.77 -3.15
CA ASP A 166 18.83 0.00 -3.07
C ASP A 166 18.25 -0.32 -4.45
N PHE A 167 18.87 0.17 -5.53
CA PHE A 167 18.45 -0.11 -6.90
C PHE A 167 19.04 -1.41 -7.41
N GLU A 168 18.23 -2.19 -8.11
CA GLU A 168 18.65 -3.36 -8.88
C GLU A 168 18.41 -3.13 -10.38
N ASP A 169 19.32 -3.61 -11.23
CA ASP A 169 19.31 -3.35 -12.68
C ASP A 169 17.96 -3.65 -13.36
N ARG A 170 17.25 -4.68 -12.89
CA ARG A 170 16.01 -5.16 -13.52
C ARG A 170 14.76 -4.42 -13.04
N VAL A 171 14.73 -3.95 -11.80
CA VAL A 171 13.48 -3.48 -11.15
C VAL A 171 13.62 -2.13 -10.44
N GLY A 172 14.81 -1.54 -10.43
CA GLY A 172 15.08 -0.32 -9.68
C GLY A 172 14.92 -0.52 -8.18
N ASP A 173 14.25 0.42 -7.52
CA ASP A 173 13.99 0.39 -6.07
C ASP A 173 12.76 -0.45 -5.68
N LYS A 174 12.01 -0.99 -6.66
CA LYS A 174 10.82 -1.82 -6.43
C LYS A 174 11.16 -3.04 -5.57
N ARG A 175 10.42 -3.21 -4.47
CA ARG A 175 10.57 -4.34 -3.55
C ARG A 175 9.38 -4.49 -2.60
N GLN A 176 9.26 -5.68 -2.03
CA GLN A 176 8.60 -5.88 -0.76
C GLN A 176 9.56 -5.48 0.35
N GLU A 177 9.10 -4.70 1.31
CA GLU A 177 9.85 -4.36 2.51
C GLU A 177 8.88 -4.12 3.66
N ILE A 178 8.55 -5.19 4.39
CA ILE A 178 7.52 -5.17 5.42
C ILE A 178 8.13 -5.69 6.73
N VAL A 179 8.09 -4.88 7.79
CA VAL A 179 8.45 -5.35 9.13
C VAL A 179 7.24 -6.00 9.78
N PHE A 180 7.42 -7.19 10.32
CA PHE A 180 6.45 -7.89 11.15
C PHE A 180 6.92 -7.89 12.59
N ILE A 181 6.01 -7.64 13.52
CA ILE A 181 6.26 -7.60 14.97
C ILE A 181 5.23 -8.47 15.67
N GLY A 182 5.67 -9.39 16.52
CA GLY A 182 4.76 -10.21 17.30
C GLY A 182 5.44 -11.36 18.05
N GLN A 183 4.66 -12.35 18.48
CA GLN A 183 5.18 -13.54 19.16
C GLN A 183 5.69 -14.56 18.14
N LEU A 184 6.69 -14.17 17.34
CA LEU A 184 7.07 -14.83 16.10
C LEU A 184 8.06 -15.99 16.27
N THR A 185 8.28 -16.48 17.49
CA THR A 185 9.27 -17.54 17.77
C THR A 185 8.93 -18.82 16.99
N GLY A 186 9.77 -19.19 16.03
CA GLY A 186 9.56 -20.37 15.17
C GLY A 186 8.48 -20.21 14.09
N HIS A 187 8.02 -18.98 13.82
CA HIS A 187 6.97 -18.70 12.82
C HIS A 187 7.50 -17.93 11.60
N LYS A 188 8.72 -17.40 11.67
CA LYS A 188 9.32 -16.59 10.60
C LYS A 188 9.28 -17.32 9.27
N GLU A 189 9.81 -18.54 9.21
CA GLU A 189 9.95 -19.30 7.97
C GLU A 189 8.58 -19.62 7.36
N ALA A 190 7.59 -19.94 8.19
CA ALA A 190 6.23 -20.20 7.74
C ALA A 190 5.56 -18.93 7.21
N LEU A 191 5.76 -17.78 7.88
CA LEU A 191 5.26 -16.48 7.43
C LEU A 191 5.87 -16.05 6.10
N GLU A 192 7.19 -16.17 5.98
CA GLU A 192 7.90 -15.88 4.73
C GLU A 192 7.40 -16.79 3.61
N ALA A 193 7.23 -18.09 3.86
CA ALA A 193 6.69 -19.03 2.87
C ALA A 193 5.26 -18.67 2.43
N ALA A 194 4.37 -18.33 3.37
CA ALA A 194 3.00 -17.94 3.04
C ALA A 194 2.96 -16.65 2.21
N LEU A 195 3.83 -15.68 2.48
CA LEU A 195 3.96 -14.48 1.65
C LEU A 195 4.60 -14.80 0.28
N ASP A 196 5.59 -15.68 0.25
CA ASP A 196 6.26 -16.10 -0.99
C ASP A 196 5.28 -16.78 -1.96
N GLU A 197 4.29 -17.53 -1.43
CA GLU A 197 3.19 -18.10 -2.21
C GLU A 197 2.28 -17.05 -2.86
N CYS A 198 2.27 -15.82 -2.35
CA CYS A 198 1.53 -14.69 -2.94
C CYS A 198 2.34 -13.95 -4.02
N LEU A 199 3.63 -14.19 -4.19
CA LEU A 199 4.46 -13.51 -5.20
C LEU A 199 4.16 -14.02 -6.60
N LEU A 200 4.38 -13.19 -7.62
CA LEU A 200 4.41 -13.68 -8.99
C LEU A 200 5.42 -14.83 -9.15
N THR A 201 4.97 -15.89 -9.83
CA THR A 201 5.83 -16.96 -10.32
C THR A 201 6.82 -16.40 -11.33
N ASP A 202 7.90 -17.14 -11.61
CA ASP A 202 8.91 -16.69 -12.58
C ASP A 202 8.30 -16.41 -13.96
N ALA A 203 7.32 -17.22 -14.39
CA ALA A 203 6.65 -17.07 -15.68
C ALA A 203 5.71 -15.85 -15.73
N GLU A 204 4.98 -15.58 -14.64
CA GLU A 204 4.13 -14.37 -14.53
C GLU A 204 5.00 -13.12 -14.45
N PHE A 205 6.10 -13.18 -13.71
CA PHE A 205 7.02 -12.05 -13.56
C PHE A 205 7.71 -11.71 -14.87
N GLU A 206 8.09 -12.71 -15.68
CA GLU A 206 8.62 -12.46 -17.02
C GLU A 206 7.60 -11.75 -17.93
N GLN A 207 6.34 -12.20 -17.92
CA GLN A 207 5.26 -11.54 -18.68
C GLN A 207 5.00 -10.10 -18.19
N TYR A 208 5.05 -9.88 -16.87
CA TYR A 208 4.93 -8.56 -16.28
C TYR A 208 6.06 -7.64 -16.76
N MET A 209 7.31 -8.13 -16.78
CA MET A 209 8.47 -7.35 -17.24
C MET A 209 8.48 -7.11 -18.76
N GLU A 210 8.07 -8.08 -19.57
CA GLU A 210 7.98 -7.93 -21.03
C GLU A 210 7.05 -6.78 -21.42
N LYS A 211 5.95 -6.64 -20.67
CA LYS A 211 5.00 -5.55 -20.85
C LYS A 211 5.35 -4.27 -20.08
N GLN A 212 6.58 -4.15 -19.57
CA GLN A 212 7.05 -2.97 -18.83
C GLN A 212 6.18 -2.62 -17.61
N GLY A 213 5.62 -3.63 -16.95
CA GLY A 213 4.72 -3.43 -15.81
C GLY A 213 3.32 -2.94 -16.18
N ASP A 214 2.87 -3.19 -17.40
CA ASP A 214 1.47 -2.98 -17.82
C ASP A 214 0.51 -3.78 -16.91
N VAL A 215 -0.10 -3.05 -15.98
CA VAL A 215 -1.03 -3.57 -14.97
C VAL A 215 -2.29 -4.16 -15.59
N THR A 216 -2.61 -3.83 -16.86
CA THR A 216 -3.79 -4.39 -17.53
C THR A 216 -3.69 -5.90 -17.71
N LEU A 217 -2.47 -6.48 -17.68
CA LEU A 217 -2.27 -7.93 -17.67
C LEU A 217 -2.94 -8.59 -16.46
N PHE A 218 -2.89 -7.96 -15.28
CA PHE A 218 -3.51 -8.48 -14.06
C PHE A 218 -4.99 -8.09 -13.93
N MET A 219 -5.45 -7.13 -14.73
CA MET A 219 -6.87 -6.75 -14.82
C MET A 219 -7.65 -7.55 -15.86
N LYS A 220 -7.00 -8.03 -16.95
CA LYS A 220 -7.65 -8.74 -18.06
C LYS A 220 -7.43 -10.25 -18.10
N LYS A 221 -6.53 -10.79 -17.29
CA LYS A 221 -6.11 -12.19 -17.35
C LYS A 221 -6.30 -12.96 -16.04
N LEU A 222 -7.26 -12.55 -15.20
CA LEU A 222 -7.92 -13.44 -14.24
C LEU A 222 -8.98 -14.29 -14.98
N ASP A 223 -8.59 -14.95 -16.06
CA ASP A 223 -9.51 -15.76 -16.86
C ASP A 223 -9.62 -17.14 -16.19
N SER A 224 -10.82 -17.44 -15.69
CA SER A 224 -11.30 -18.67 -15.02
C SER A 224 -11.27 -18.68 -13.48
N ALA A 225 -12.48 -18.57 -12.91
CA ALA A 225 -12.89 -18.60 -11.49
C ALA A 225 -12.78 -17.30 -10.69
N GLU A 226 -12.14 -16.27 -11.24
CA GLU A 226 -11.83 -15.00 -10.57
C GLU A 226 -12.58 -13.80 -11.21
N ASP A 227 -13.56 -14.05 -12.08
CA ASP A 227 -14.30 -13.04 -12.89
C ASP A 227 -15.11 -12.01 -12.07
N GLU A 228 -15.26 -12.20 -10.75
CA GLU A 228 -15.91 -11.27 -9.83
C GLU A 228 -14.92 -10.56 -8.88
N TYR A 229 -13.62 -10.84 -8.99
CA TYR A 229 -12.63 -10.21 -8.12
C TYR A 229 -12.33 -8.78 -8.60
N GLU A 230 -12.96 -7.81 -7.95
CA GLU A 230 -12.50 -6.43 -7.96
C GLU A 230 -11.34 -6.31 -6.97
N ASP A 231 -10.18 -5.86 -7.46
CA ASP A 231 -9.05 -5.58 -6.58
C ASP A 231 -9.43 -4.41 -5.65
N PRO A 232 -9.60 -4.65 -4.34
CA PRO A 232 -10.08 -3.64 -3.41
C PRO A 232 -9.09 -2.47 -3.27
N TRP A 233 -7.87 -2.65 -3.76
CA TRP A 233 -6.84 -1.63 -3.73
C TRP A 233 -6.72 -0.85 -5.04
N VAL A 234 -7.51 -1.12 -6.09
CA VAL A 234 -7.43 -0.40 -7.38
C VAL A 234 -8.21 0.92 -7.39
N ALA A 235 -9.28 1.06 -6.60
CA ALA A 235 -10.12 2.28 -6.57
C ALA A 235 -9.35 3.57 -6.21
N HIS A 236 -8.18 3.44 -5.58
CA HIS A 236 -7.37 4.56 -5.10
C HIS A 236 -6.04 4.72 -5.86
N ILE A 237 -6.00 4.42 -7.16
CA ILE A 237 -4.91 4.94 -8.00
C ILE A 237 -5.21 6.44 -8.15
N PRO A 238 -4.50 7.37 -7.45
CA PRO A 238 -4.67 8.78 -7.76
C PRO A 238 -4.38 8.93 -9.27
N PRO A 239 -5.21 9.67 -10.03
CA PRO A 239 -4.97 9.84 -11.45
C PRO A 239 -3.51 10.26 -11.61
N LEU A 240 -2.76 9.50 -12.41
CA LEU A 240 -1.39 9.84 -12.77
C LEU A 240 -1.46 11.18 -13.51
N GLN A 241 -1.48 12.29 -12.78
CA GLN A 241 -1.29 13.63 -13.32
C GLN A 241 0.20 13.81 -13.62
N LEU A 242 0.67 13.02 -14.58
CA LEU A 242 1.86 13.25 -15.36
C LEU A 242 1.47 13.07 -16.82
N VAL A 243 0.46 13.82 -17.26
CA VAL A 243 0.43 14.27 -18.65
C VAL A 243 1.31 15.50 -18.68
N ILE A 244 2.59 15.31 -19.00
CA ILE A 244 3.32 16.40 -19.65
C ILE A 244 2.69 16.45 -21.04
N GLU A 245 1.65 17.26 -21.20
CA GLU A 245 1.32 17.75 -22.52
C GLU A 245 2.55 18.57 -22.93
N GLU A 246 3.40 17.97 -23.77
CA GLU A 246 4.25 18.79 -24.62
C GLU A 246 3.28 19.62 -25.45
N GLU A 247 3.03 20.85 -25.00
CA GLU A 247 2.46 21.89 -25.85
C GLU A 247 3.46 22.05 -27.00
N ASP A 248 3.24 21.30 -28.08
CA ASP A 248 3.80 21.58 -29.39
C ASP A 248 3.36 23.01 -29.75
N GLU A 249 4.25 23.98 -29.51
CA GLU A 249 4.22 25.32 -30.09
C GLU A 249 4.31 25.18 -31.62
N GLY A 250 3.17 24.90 -32.24
CA GLY A 250 2.95 24.96 -33.67
C GLY A 250 2.37 26.31 -34.07
N ASP A 251 3.19 27.36 -34.02
CA ASP A 251 2.91 28.64 -34.69
C ASP A 251 2.81 28.41 -36.21
N ASP A 252 1.61 28.18 -36.73
CA ASP A 252 1.32 28.25 -38.16
C ASP A 252 0.76 29.65 -38.50
N GLU A 253 1.62 30.67 -38.39
CA GLU A 253 1.36 31.96 -39.03
C GLU A 253 1.63 31.83 -40.54
N GLY A 254 0.55 31.83 -41.30
CA GLY A 254 0.57 31.83 -42.74
C GLY A 254 1.39 32.98 -43.34
N GLN A 255 2.41 32.63 -44.11
CA GLN A 255 2.99 33.53 -45.10
C GLN A 255 3.04 32.84 -46.48
N GLN A 256 2.15 33.33 -47.33
CA GLN A 256 2.22 33.14 -48.78
C GLN A 256 3.57 33.64 -49.29
N LYS A 257 4.26 32.76 -50.02
CA LYS A 257 5.39 33.11 -50.87
C LYS A 257 4.92 34.00 -52.02
N GLU A 258 5.32 35.26 -52.02
CA GLU A 258 5.57 36.00 -53.27
C GLU A 258 7.07 36.33 -53.34
N VAL A 259 7.68 35.84 -54.40
CA VAL A 259 9.07 36.10 -54.79
C VAL A 259 9.03 37.11 -55.92
N SER A 260 9.66 38.27 -55.75
CA SER A 260 10.26 39.01 -56.87
C SER A 260 11.17 40.15 -56.41
N VAL A 261 12.46 39.97 -56.76
CA VAL A 261 13.57 40.93 -57.06
C VAL A 261 13.97 41.95 -56.00
#